data_AF-A0A4Y8PXJ2-F1
#
_entry.id   AF-A0A4Y8PXJ2-F1
#
_cell.length_a   1.000
_cell.length_b   1.000
_cell.length_c   1.000
_cell.angle_alpha   90.00
_cell.angle_beta   90.00
_cell.angle_gamma   90.00
#
_symmetry.space_group_name_H-M   'P 1'
#
loop_
_entity.id
_entity.type
_entity.pdbx_description
1 polymer ?
#
loop_
_entity_poly.entity_id
_entity_poly.type
_entity_poly.pdbx_seq_one_letter_code
_entity_poly.pdbx_strand_id
1 'polypeptide(L)'
;MKKLTKLLVSSSLTLALLAGCSSGPSDEQAASPGPEQNQTQQEAVNLKLYTWLSEDTAHWSKILPEFTKEYPNIKVDVNILAAKSPVNKWPEGR
;
A
#
# COMPACT_ATOMS: atom_id res chain seq x y z
N MET A 1 -46.62 -8.19 20.62
CA MET A 1 -45.33 -7.49 20.77
C MET A 1 -44.18 -8.51 20.85
N LYS A 2 -43.76 -9.13 19.74
CA LYS A 2 -42.70 -10.19 19.73
C LYS A 2 -41.70 -10.05 18.55
N LYS A 3 -41.83 -8.97 17.76
CA LYS A 3 -41.05 -8.76 16.54
C LYS A 3 -39.98 -7.66 16.67
N LEU A 4 -39.96 -6.95 17.81
CA LEU A 4 -39.04 -5.84 18.06
C LEU A 4 -37.76 -6.29 18.80
N THR A 5 -37.74 -7.49 19.37
CA THR A 5 -36.60 -7.99 20.15
C THR A 5 -35.41 -8.41 19.27
N LYS A 6 -35.64 -8.72 17.98
CA LYS A 6 -34.57 -9.18 17.08
C LYS A 6 -33.69 -8.05 16.52
N LEU A 7 -34.10 -6.79 16.67
CA LEU A 7 -33.39 -5.64 16.11
C LEU A 7 -32.36 -5.05 17.09
N LEU A 8 -32.48 -5.34 18.40
CA LEU A 8 -31.60 -4.76 19.42
C LEU A 8 -30.27 -5.52 19.61
N VAL A 9 -30.18 -6.78 19.19
CA VAL A 9 -28.97 -7.61 19.37
C VAL A 9 -27.88 -7.28 18.35
N SER A 10 -28.23 -6.69 17.21
CA SER A 10 -27.25 -6.38 16.15
C SER A 10 -26.41 -5.12 16.41
N SER A 11 -26.81 -4.25 17.35
CA SER A 11 -26.21 -2.92 17.48
C SER A 11 -25.10 -2.81 18.54
N SER A 12 -24.86 -3.85 19.33
CA SER A 12 -23.94 -3.79 20.47
C SER A 12 -22.48 -4.10 20.13
N LEU A 13 -22.19 -4.54 18.90
CA LEU A 13 -20.85 -5.00 18.52
C LEU A 13 -19.92 -3.87 18.04
N THR A 14 -20.45 -2.69 17.74
CA THR A 14 -19.66 -1.58 17.16
C THR A 14 -18.96 -0.71 18.20
N LEU A 15 -19.38 -0.72 19.46
CA LEU A 15 -18.75 0.09 20.52
C LEU A 15 -17.47 -0.54 21.11
N ALA A 16 -17.21 -1.82 20.87
CA ALA A 16 -16.01 -2.49 21.35
C ALA A 16 -14.73 -2.13 20.56
N LEU A 17 -14.87 -1.50 19.39
CA LEU A 17 -13.75 -1.13 18.52
C LEU A 17 -13.08 0.21 18.92
N LEU A 18 -13.72 1.03 19.77
CA LEU A 18 -13.19 2.35 20.17
C LEU A 18 -12.37 2.33 21.48
N ALA A 19 -12.39 1.24 22.25
CA ALA A 19 -11.66 1.15 23.53
C ALA A 19 -10.16 0.79 23.36
N GLY A 20 -9.67 0.63 22.13
CA GLY A 20 -8.29 0.24 21.82
C GLY A 20 -7.29 1.38 21.57
N CYS A 21 -7.72 2.64 21.59
CA CYS A 21 -6.80 3.79 21.51
C CYS A 21 -6.51 4.35 22.91
N SER A 22 -5.83 3.56 23.74
CA SER A 22 -5.16 4.05 24.95
C SER A 22 -3.68 3.69 24.84
N SER A 23 -2.90 4.65 24.36
CA SER A 23 -1.44 4.57 24.24
C SER A 23 -0.79 4.78 25.61
N GLY A 24 -0.40 3.68 26.25
CA GLY A 24 0.66 3.63 27.27
C GLY A 24 2.01 3.33 26.62
N PRO A 25 3.15 3.69 27.25
CA PRO A 25 4.43 3.76 26.57
C PRO A 25 4.96 2.36 26.27
N SER A 26 5.17 2.08 24.99
CA SER A 26 5.94 0.92 24.54
C SER A 26 6.86 1.39 23.41
N ASP A 27 8.15 1.41 23.76
CA ASP A 27 9.30 1.61 22.89
C ASP A 27 9.35 0.52 21.82
N GLU A 28 8.63 0.69 20.71
CA GLU A 28 8.85 -0.06 19.48
C GLU A 28 8.66 0.88 18.28
N GLN A 29 9.78 1.24 17.66
CA GLN A 29 9.86 2.13 16.49
C GLN A 29 9.22 1.46 15.26
N ALA A 30 7.89 1.50 15.17
CA ALA A 30 7.15 1.26 13.93
C ALA A 30 7.02 2.56 13.14
N ALA A 31 7.13 2.47 11.82
CA ALA A 31 7.09 3.61 10.91
C ALA A 31 5.89 4.53 11.18
N SER A 32 6.17 5.81 11.36
CA SER A 32 5.18 6.84 11.65
C SER A 32 4.12 6.87 10.53
N PRO A 33 2.82 6.73 10.82
CA PRO A 33 1.80 7.10 9.86
C PRO A 33 1.90 8.62 9.66
N GLY A 34 2.06 9.04 8.41
CA GLY A 34 2.08 10.45 8.04
C GLY A 34 0.76 11.13 8.41
N PRO A 35 0.75 12.45 8.63
CA PRO A 35 -0.44 13.18 9.00
C PRO A 35 -1.54 12.99 7.95
N GLU A 36 -2.76 12.69 8.40
CA GLU A 36 -3.97 12.77 7.58
C GLU A 36 -4.10 14.19 7.02
N GLN A 37 -3.63 14.39 5.78
CA GLN A 37 -3.89 15.61 5.05
C GLN A 37 -5.32 15.58 4.53
N ASN A 38 -6.13 16.31 5.28
CA ASN A 38 -7.33 17.03 4.86
C ASN A 38 -7.41 17.20 3.33
N GLN A 39 -8.48 16.67 2.74
CA GLN A 39 -8.84 16.81 1.34
C GLN A 39 -8.95 18.30 0.97
N THR A 40 -8.01 18.86 0.21
CA THR A 40 -8.23 19.91 -0.83
C THR A 40 -6.90 20.46 -1.35
N GLN A 41 -6.17 19.61 -2.06
CA GLN A 41 -5.30 19.95 -3.21
C GLN A 41 -4.62 18.63 -3.56
N GLN A 42 -4.88 18.10 -4.75
CA GLN A 42 -4.16 16.94 -5.25
C GLN A 42 -2.71 17.35 -5.46
N GLU A 43 -1.90 17.15 -4.42
CA GLU A 43 -0.47 17.38 -4.46
C GLU A 43 0.13 16.53 -5.57
N ALA A 44 1.09 17.10 -6.29
CA ALA A 44 1.78 16.38 -7.34
C ALA A 44 2.73 15.37 -6.68
N VAL A 45 2.45 14.08 -6.83
CA VAL A 45 3.21 13.01 -6.20
C VAL A 45 3.98 12.22 -7.26
N ASN A 46 5.25 11.92 -6.98
CA ASN A 46 6.08 11.03 -7.81
C ASN A 46 6.30 9.71 -7.07
N LEU A 47 5.72 8.63 -7.59
CA LEU A 47 5.89 7.28 -7.06
C LEU A 47 7.03 6.58 -7.80
N LYS A 48 7.97 5.99 -7.05
CA LYS A 48 9.02 5.13 -7.62
C LYS A 48 8.68 3.68 -7.35
N LEU A 49 8.33 2.93 -8.40
CA LEU A 49 8.02 1.51 -8.31
C LEU A 49 9.27 0.70 -8.65
N TYR A 50 9.75 -0.13 -7.72
CA TYR A 50 10.82 -1.09 -7.99
C TYR A 50 10.22 -2.49 -8.14
N THR A 51 10.45 -3.14 -9.28
CA THR A 51 9.79 -4.41 -9.61
C THR A 51 10.70 -5.34 -10.40
N TRP A 52 10.49 -6.65 -10.30
CA TRP A 52 11.16 -7.66 -11.15
C TRP A 52 10.40 -7.92 -12.46
N LEU A 53 9.19 -7.36 -12.60
CA LEU A 53 8.33 -7.63 -13.75
C LEU A 53 8.75 -6.78 -14.95
N SER A 54 9.11 -7.46 -16.02
CA SER A 54 9.43 -6.84 -17.30
C SER A 54 8.20 -6.26 -18.00
N GLU A 55 8.44 -5.40 -19.00
CA GLU A 55 7.40 -4.88 -19.89
C GLU A 55 6.62 -6.00 -20.60
N ASP A 56 7.29 -7.09 -20.97
CA ASP A 56 6.64 -8.22 -21.65
C ASP A 56 5.63 -8.95 -20.74
N THR A 57 5.88 -8.96 -19.43
CA THR A 57 5.01 -9.66 -18.45
C THR A 57 3.89 -8.75 -17.95
N ALA A 58 4.22 -7.50 -17.63
CA ALA A 58 3.30 -6.59 -16.95
C ALA A 58 2.68 -5.54 -17.87
N HIS A 59 3.20 -5.33 -19.07
CA HIS A 59 2.70 -4.34 -20.04
C HIS A 59 2.56 -2.94 -19.43
N TRP A 60 3.59 -2.44 -18.74
CA TRP A 60 3.55 -1.16 -18.05
C TRP A 60 3.21 -0.01 -18.99
N SER A 61 3.62 -0.09 -20.26
CA SER A 61 3.24 0.87 -21.31
C SER A 61 1.73 0.98 -21.55
N LYS A 62 0.94 -0.04 -21.20
CA LYS A 62 -0.53 -0.04 -21.31
C LYS A 62 -1.21 0.36 -20.02
N ILE A 63 -0.68 -0.09 -18.89
CA ILE A 63 -1.30 0.14 -17.57
C ILE A 63 -1.07 1.58 -17.11
N LEU A 64 0.14 2.12 -17.27
CA LEU A 64 0.49 3.45 -16.79
C LEU A 64 -0.37 4.56 -17.42
N PRO A 65 -0.65 4.57 -18.75
CA PRO A 65 -1.54 5.57 -19.33
C PRO A 65 -2.96 5.55 -18.75
N GLU A 66 -3.56 4.37 -18.53
CA GLU A 66 -4.89 4.28 -17.93
C GLU A 66 -4.88 4.76 -16.47
N PHE A 67 -3.85 4.40 -15.71
CA PHE A 67 -3.66 4.91 -14.36
C PHE A 67 -3.52 6.45 -14.34
N THR A 68 -2.72 7.02 -15.25
CA THR A 68 -2.52 8.48 -15.33
C THR A 68 -3.79 9.23 -15.75
N LYS A 69 -4.71 8.61 -16.51
CA LYS A 69 -6.01 9.23 -16.83
C LYS A 69 -6.86 9.43 -15.57
N GLU A 70 -6.88 8.46 -14.67
CA GLU A 70 -7.64 8.54 -13.42
C GLU A 70 -6.93 9.42 -12.37
N TYR A 71 -5.59 9.39 -12.36
CA TYR A 71 -4.77 10.09 -11.37
C TYR A 71 -3.72 11.00 -12.05
N PRO A 72 -4.13 12.13 -12.65
CA PRO A 72 -3.21 12.99 -13.40
C PRO A 72 -2.17 13.71 -12.52
N ASN A 73 -2.42 13.78 -11.21
CA ASN A 73 -1.48 14.35 -10.24
C ASN A 73 -0.38 13.37 -9.79
N ILE A 74 -0.43 12.12 -10.25
CA ILE A 74 0.53 11.08 -9.86
C ILE A 74 1.38 10.68 -11.07
N LYS A 75 2.70 10.83 -10.93
CA LYS A 75 3.68 10.27 -11.88
C LYS A 75 4.28 9.01 -11.29
N VAL A 76 4.48 8.00 -12.13
CA VAL A 76 5.04 6.70 -11.72
C VAL A 76 6.30 6.41 -12.50
N ASP A 77 7.42 6.26 -11.80
CA ASP A 77 8.70 5.85 -12.35
C ASP A 77 8.93 4.36 -12.06
N VAL A 78 8.80 3.51 -13.08
CA VAL A 78 9.01 2.06 -12.96
C VAL A 78 10.49 1.73 -13.15
N ASN A 79 11.09 1.18 -12.10
CA ASN A 79 12.46 0.71 -12.03
C ASN A 79 12.45 -0.81 -12.03
N ILE A 80 12.78 -1.41 -13.17
CA ILE A 80 12.89 -2.86 -13.28
C ILE A 80 14.22 -3.27 -12.63
N LEU A 81 14.12 -3.95 -11.50
CA LEU A 81 15.22 -4.60 -10.83
C LEU A 81 15.66 -5.75 -11.75
N ALA A 82 16.75 -5.56 -12.49
CA ALA A 82 17.42 -6.68 -13.12
C ALA A 82 18.03 -7.54 -12.01
N ALA A 83 17.94 -8.87 -12.13
CA ALA A 83 18.74 -9.75 -11.31
C ALA A 83 20.19 -9.48 -11.69
N LYS A 84 20.87 -8.64 -10.91
CA LYS A 84 22.31 -8.52 -10.96
C LYS A 84 22.84 -9.83 -10.40
N SER A 85 22.77 -10.90 -11.18
CA SER A 85 23.71 -11.99 -11.04
C SER A 85 25.04 -11.40 -11.50
N PRO A 86 26.01 -11.08 -10.62
CA PRO A 86 27.33 -11.50 -11.02
C PRO A 86 27.17 -12.99 -11.27
N VAL A 87 27.50 -13.45 -12.47
CA VAL A 87 28.00 -14.81 -12.59
C VAL A 87 29.28 -14.78 -11.78
N ASN A 88 29.18 -14.92 -10.45
CA ASN A 88 30.28 -15.40 -9.66
C ASN A 88 30.57 -16.75 -10.29
N LYS A 89 31.55 -16.75 -11.21
CA LYS A 89 32.25 -17.93 -11.65
C LYS A 89 32.62 -18.66 -10.38
N TRP A 90 31.81 -19.65 -10.03
CA TRP A 90 32.18 -20.61 -9.04
C TRP A 90 33.46 -21.25 -9.59
N PRO A 91 34.60 -21.20 -8.88
CA PRO A 91 35.78 -21.88 -9.37
C PRO A 91 35.47 -23.37 -9.36
N GLU A 92 35.18 -23.93 -10.53
CA GLU A 92 35.26 -25.37 -10.76
C GLU A 92 36.72 -25.76 -10.53
N GLY A 93 37.03 -26.26 -9.34
CA GLY A 93 38.40 -26.58 -8.99
C GLY A 93 38.64 -26.98 -7.54
N ARG A 94 38.11 -28.13 -7.12
CA ARG A 94 38.92 -29.24 -6.60
C ARG A 94 38.11 -30.52 -6.45
#